data_AF-A0A6C0KJ10-F1
#
_entry.id   AF-A0A6C0KJ10-F1
#
_cell.length_a   1.000
_cell.length_b   1.000
_cell.length_c   1.000
_cell.angle_alpha   90.00
_cell.angle_beta   90.00
_cell.angle_gamma   90.00
#
_symmetry.space_group_name_H-M   'P 1'
#
loop_
_entity.id
_entity.type
_entity.pdbx_description
1 polymer ?
#
loop_
_entity_poly.entity_id
_entity_poly.type
_entity_poly.pdbx_seq_one_letter_code
_entity_poly.pdbx_strand_id
1 'polypeptide(L)'
;MSEPIAQVTSTIDTKGCFPVISYVLFIVVYIMSFICIYKRNVALLGVMLLYVINIIYSVFLIKDMFLWTKSEQIITFIISAILILNLASSSLIMMTFRTLHAKYNKNNETIKLSPQNKDRISKYFTMFICTIVFVWFLAMYYFVEDENVDYFSFAFVGQNASPAMLITKFVMKISLCITGLGLSGYMVYLANKLSKLRRSQLQ
;
A
#
# COMPACT_ATOMS: atom_id res chain seq x y z
N MET A 1 -5.02 -48.16 -41.42
CA MET A 1 -5.38 -48.05 -39.99
C MET A 1 -4.79 -46.73 -39.51
N SER A 2 -5.61 -45.69 -39.49
CA SER A 2 -5.20 -44.30 -39.22
C SER A 2 -5.46 -43.99 -37.74
N GLU A 3 -4.40 -43.68 -37.00
CA GLU A 3 -4.51 -43.23 -35.61
C GLU A 3 -5.19 -41.84 -35.55
N PRO A 4 -6.06 -41.58 -34.57
CA PRO A 4 -6.68 -40.27 -34.42
C PRO A 4 -5.69 -39.29 -33.79
N ILE A 5 -5.48 -38.16 -34.47
CA ILE A 5 -4.74 -37.00 -33.96
C ILE A 5 -5.51 -36.45 -32.76
N ALA A 6 -4.97 -36.64 -31.56
CA ALA A 6 -5.47 -36.00 -30.36
C ALA A 6 -5.34 -34.48 -30.51
N GLN A 7 -6.48 -33.80 -30.61
CA GLN A 7 -6.55 -32.34 -30.50
C GLN A 7 -6.08 -31.96 -29.09
N VAL A 8 -4.89 -31.35 -29.01
CA VAL A 8 -4.43 -30.64 -27.82
C VAL A 8 -5.23 -29.35 -27.73
N THR A 9 -6.40 -29.42 -27.11
CA THR A 9 -7.15 -28.23 -26.70
C THR A 9 -6.38 -27.60 -25.55
N SER A 10 -5.54 -26.61 -25.87
CA SER A 10 -4.90 -25.76 -24.87
C SER A 10 -5.99 -24.94 -24.17
N THR A 11 -6.54 -25.47 -23.08
CA THR A 11 -7.30 -24.68 -22.13
C THR A 11 -6.32 -23.65 -21.55
N ILE A 12 -6.43 -22.41 -22.03
CA ILE A 12 -5.73 -21.26 -21.44
C ILE A 12 -6.17 -21.21 -19.98
N ASP A 13 -5.26 -21.52 -19.07
CA ASP A 13 -5.52 -21.55 -17.63
C ASP A 13 -5.71 -20.11 -17.13
N THR A 14 -6.95 -19.61 -17.22
CA THR A 14 -7.32 -18.23 -16.88
C THR A 14 -7.17 -17.92 -15.38
N LYS A 15 -6.83 -18.92 -14.55
CA LYS A 15 -6.59 -18.73 -13.11
C LYS A 15 -5.35 -17.88 -12.82
N GLY A 16 -4.38 -17.82 -13.73
CA GLY A 16 -3.16 -17.03 -13.57
C GLY A 16 -3.27 -15.54 -13.92
N CYS A 17 -4.26 -15.11 -14.72
CA CYS A 17 -4.37 -13.71 -15.17
C CYS A 17 -5.17 -12.81 -14.22
N PHE A 18 -6.09 -13.37 -13.44
CA PHE A 18 -6.98 -12.62 -12.55
C PHE A 18 -6.26 -11.76 -11.48
N PRO A 19 -5.15 -12.23 -10.85
CA PRO A 19 -4.44 -11.44 -9.84
C PRO A 19 -3.80 -10.19 -10.45
N VAL A 20 -3.08 -10.35 -11.56
CA VAL A 20 -2.33 -9.26 -12.21
C VAL A 20 -3.26 -8.16 -12.71
N ILE A 21 -4.36 -8.53 -13.38
CA ILE A 21 -5.35 -7.57 -13.87
C ILE A 21 -5.97 -6.77 -12.70
N SER A 22 -6.24 -7.45 -11.58
CA SER A 22 -6.77 -6.79 -10.38
C SER A 22 -5.81 -5.75 -9.82
N TYR A 23 -4.51 -6.05 -9.74
CA TYR A 23 -3.49 -5.08 -9.30
C TYR A 23 -3.34 -3.89 -10.24
N VAL A 24 -3.43 -4.09 -11.56
CA VAL A 24 -3.44 -2.99 -12.54
C VAL A 24 -4.66 -2.09 -12.34
N LEU A 25 -5.85 -2.68 -12.15
CA LEU A 25 -7.06 -1.93 -11.85
C LEU A 25 -6.92 -1.13 -10.55
N PHE A 26 -6.31 -1.71 -9.51
CA PHE A 26 -6.06 -1.01 -8.26
C PHE A 26 -5.15 0.21 -8.45
N ILE A 27 -4.10 0.11 -9.26
CA ILE A 27 -3.23 1.24 -9.60
C ILE A 27 -4.02 2.33 -10.33
N VAL A 28 -4.86 1.98 -11.31
CA VAL A 28 -5.65 2.96 -12.06
C VAL A 28 -6.61 3.70 -11.13
N VAL A 29 -7.35 2.98 -10.29
CA VAL A 29 -8.26 3.59 -9.30
C VAL A 29 -7.49 4.46 -8.30
N TYR A 30 -6.30 4.04 -7.89
CA TYR A 30 -5.43 4.81 -7.02
C TYR A 30 -5.01 6.15 -7.64
N ILE A 31 -4.57 6.16 -8.90
CA ILE A 31 -4.20 7.38 -9.64
C ILE A 31 -5.41 8.30 -9.78
N MET A 32 -6.57 7.77 -10.15
CA MET A 32 -7.80 8.54 -10.29
C MET A 32 -8.23 9.18 -8.95
N SER A 33 -8.14 8.41 -7.86
CA SER A 33 -8.41 8.91 -6.49
C SER A 33 -7.50 10.09 -6.15
N PHE A 34 -6.21 9.99 -6.48
CA PHE A 34 -5.23 11.03 -6.24
C PHE A 34 -5.53 12.30 -7.04
N ILE A 35 -5.83 12.18 -8.35
CA ILE A 35 -6.22 13.33 -9.19
C ILE A 35 -7.46 14.04 -8.60
N CYS A 36 -8.43 13.29 -8.10
CA CYS A 36 -9.63 13.85 -7.46
C CYS A 36 -9.31 14.64 -6.19
N ILE A 37 -8.27 14.27 -5.41
CA ILE A 37 -7.87 15.01 -4.20
C ILE A 37 -7.47 16.45 -4.51
N TYR A 38 -6.81 16.69 -5.66
CA TYR A 38 -6.38 18.05 -6.04
C TYR A 38 -7.48 18.89 -6.69
N LYS A 39 -8.64 18.29 -7.00
CA LYS A 39 -9.81 19.04 -7.48
C LYS A 39 -10.71 19.44 -6.31
N ARG A 40 -10.81 20.75 -6.07
CA ARG A 40 -11.53 21.36 -4.92
C ARG A 40 -12.94 20.82 -4.68
N ASN A 41 -13.70 20.53 -5.74
CA ASN A 41 -15.10 20.08 -5.63
C ASN A 41 -15.25 18.57 -5.36
N VAL A 42 -14.22 17.76 -5.63
CA VAL A 42 -14.28 16.29 -5.50
C VAL A 42 -13.20 15.75 -4.57
N ALA A 43 -12.53 16.61 -3.79
CA ALA A 43 -11.44 16.22 -2.92
C ALA A 43 -11.85 15.18 -1.87
N LEU A 44 -13.02 15.35 -1.22
CA LEU A 44 -13.54 14.40 -0.25
C LEU A 44 -13.81 13.02 -0.87
N LEU A 45 -14.38 13.01 -2.08
CA LEU A 45 -14.61 11.79 -2.85
C LEU A 45 -13.28 11.10 -3.20
N GLY A 46 -12.27 11.88 -3.60
CA GLY A 46 -10.92 11.37 -3.85
C GLY A 46 -10.30 10.71 -2.62
N VAL A 47 -10.39 11.34 -1.44
CA VAL A 47 -9.91 10.76 -0.17
C VAL A 47 -10.66 9.48 0.19
N MET A 48 -11.99 9.46 0.01
CA MET A 48 -12.80 8.27 0.26
C MET A 48 -12.42 7.11 -0.66
N LEU A 49 -12.25 7.38 -1.96
CA LEU A 49 -11.86 6.37 -2.94
C LEU A 49 -10.44 5.83 -2.64
N LEU A 50 -9.52 6.71 -2.25
CA LEU A 50 -8.16 6.36 -1.82
C LEU A 50 -8.16 5.43 -0.60
N TYR A 51 -9.06 5.69 0.37
CA TYR A 51 -9.23 4.83 1.54
C TYR A 51 -9.78 3.45 1.17
N VAL A 52 -10.83 3.40 0.36
CA VAL A 52 -11.46 2.13 -0.08
C VAL A 52 -10.48 1.28 -0.87
N ILE A 53 -9.78 1.87 -1.85
CA ILE A 53 -8.82 1.13 -2.67
C ILE A 53 -7.64 0.63 -1.83
N ASN A 54 -7.20 1.38 -0.82
CA ASN A 54 -6.15 0.95 0.09
C ASN A 54 -6.58 -0.27 0.93
N ILE A 55 -7.83 -0.33 1.40
CA ILE A 55 -8.38 -1.52 2.07
C ILE A 55 -8.36 -2.72 1.15
N ILE A 56 -8.96 -2.58 -0.03
CA ILE A 56 -9.10 -3.69 -0.99
C ILE A 56 -7.71 -4.21 -1.37
N TYR A 57 -6.79 -3.31 -1.75
CA TYR A 57 -5.41 -3.65 -2.08
C TYR A 57 -4.70 -4.39 -0.95
N SER A 58 -4.80 -3.88 0.29
CA SER A 58 -4.15 -4.50 1.45
C SER A 58 -4.65 -5.92 1.69
N VAL A 59 -5.96 -6.13 1.64
CA VAL A 59 -6.58 -7.45 1.85
C VAL A 59 -6.15 -8.43 0.76
N PHE A 60 -6.17 -8.02 -0.51
CA PHE A 60 -5.75 -8.86 -1.62
C PHE A 60 -4.26 -9.21 -1.54
N LEU A 61 -3.40 -8.24 -1.26
CA LEU A 61 -1.96 -8.49 -1.15
C LEU A 61 -1.63 -9.45 -0.01
N ILE A 62 -2.22 -9.24 1.17
CA ILE A 62 -2.02 -10.13 2.32
C ILE A 62 -2.50 -11.54 1.95
N LYS A 63 -3.70 -11.68 1.39
CA LYS A 63 -4.24 -12.98 0.96
C LYS A 63 -3.29 -13.69 0.01
N ASP A 64 -2.85 -13.02 -1.05
CA ASP A 64 -2.02 -13.64 -2.09
C ASP A 64 -0.62 -14.02 -1.55
N MET A 65 -0.07 -13.25 -0.60
CA MET A 65 1.16 -13.62 0.11
C MET A 65 0.98 -14.88 0.98
N PHE A 66 -0.12 -14.98 1.73
CA PHE A 66 -0.39 -16.16 2.57
C PHE A 66 -0.70 -17.42 1.74
N LEU A 67 -1.31 -17.27 0.56
CA LEU A 67 -1.58 -18.38 -0.35
C LEU A 67 -0.32 -18.91 -1.05
N TRP A 68 0.68 -18.06 -1.30
CA TRP A 68 1.90 -18.49 -1.99
C TRP A 68 2.79 -19.39 -1.11
N THR A 69 2.56 -19.46 0.21
CA THR A 69 3.28 -20.37 1.13
C THR A 69 4.81 -20.38 0.96
N LYS A 70 5.42 -19.24 0.59
CA LYS A 70 6.89 -19.13 0.58
C LYS A 70 7.42 -19.25 2.01
N SER A 71 8.62 -19.83 2.18
CA SER A 71 9.29 -20.07 3.49
C SER A 71 9.53 -18.80 4.32
N GLU A 72 9.40 -17.64 3.69
CA GLU A 72 9.73 -16.30 4.18
C GLU A 72 8.63 -15.66 5.05
N GLN A 73 8.39 -16.23 6.24
CA GLN A 73 7.37 -15.73 7.17
C GLN A 73 7.66 -14.30 7.69
N ILE A 74 8.93 -13.92 7.84
CA ILE A 74 9.35 -12.62 8.40
C ILE A 74 8.90 -11.46 7.50
N ILE A 75 9.11 -11.58 6.19
CA ILE A 75 8.77 -10.51 5.24
C ILE A 75 7.27 -10.39 5.07
N THR A 76 6.61 -11.55 5.02
CA THR A 76 5.15 -11.62 5.03
C THR A 76 4.58 -10.87 6.23
N PHE A 77 5.18 -11.06 7.41
CA PHE A 77 4.81 -10.32 8.61
C PHE A 77 5.10 -8.81 8.51
N ILE A 78 6.28 -8.42 8.01
CA ILE A 78 6.65 -7.00 7.86
C ILE A 78 5.71 -6.28 6.88
N ILE A 79 5.48 -6.83 5.68
CA ILE A 79 4.59 -6.25 4.67
C ILE A 79 3.16 -6.17 5.24
N SER A 80 2.69 -7.23 5.89
CA SER A 80 1.38 -7.23 6.56
C SER A 80 1.27 -6.15 7.64
N ALA A 81 2.30 -5.97 8.46
CA ALA A 81 2.34 -4.94 9.50
C ALA A 81 2.31 -3.52 8.89
N ILE A 82 3.08 -3.26 7.83
CA ILE A 82 3.07 -1.98 7.10
C ILE A 82 1.66 -1.69 6.57
N LEU A 83 1.01 -2.69 5.95
CA LEU A 83 -0.35 -2.58 5.43
C LEU A 83 -1.37 -2.32 6.53
N ILE A 84 -1.34 -3.08 7.64
CA ILE A 84 -2.25 -2.90 8.78
C ILE A 84 -2.09 -1.51 9.39
N LEU A 85 -0.86 -1.03 9.58
CA LEU A 85 -0.60 0.32 10.08
C LEU A 85 -1.11 1.39 9.10
N ASN A 86 -0.95 1.16 7.79
CA ASN A 86 -1.46 2.06 6.78
C ASN A 86 -3.00 2.14 6.86
N LEU A 87 -3.69 1.00 6.96
CA LEU A 87 -5.13 0.92 7.18
C LEU A 87 -5.55 1.66 8.45
N ALA A 88 -4.91 1.40 9.59
CA ALA A 88 -5.20 2.05 10.85
C ALA A 88 -5.06 3.58 10.75
N SER A 89 -3.98 4.07 10.15
CA SER A 89 -3.74 5.51 9.97
C SER A 89 -4.82 6.16 9.08
N SER A 90 -5.20 5.49 7.99
CA SER A 90 -6.18 5.99 7.03
C SER A 90 -7.59 6.05 7.63
N SER A 91 -7.94 5.07 8.47
CA SER A 91 -9.18 5.07 9.26
C SER A 91 -9.28 6.28 10.20
N LEU A 92 -8.19 6.61 10.91
CA LEU A 92 -8.15 7.77 11.81
C LEU A 92 -8.35 9.09 11.05
N ILE A 93 -7.72 9.25 9.88
CA ILE A 93 -7.89 10.44 9.04
C ILE A 93 -9.31 10.53 8.49
N MET A 94 -9.88 9.41 8.03
CA MET A 94 -11.26 9.38 7.52
C MET A 94 -12.28 9.73 8.60
N MET A 95 -12.12 9.20 9.82
CA MET A 95 -12.94 9.59 10.98
C MET A 95 -12.81 11.08 11.31
N THR A 96 -11.60 11.62 11.21
CA THR A 96 -11.34 13.05 11.43
C THR A 96 -12.08 13.90 10.40
N PHE A 97 -11.97 13.57 9.11
CA PHE A 97 -12.67 14.28 8.05
C PHE A 97 -14.19 14.17 8.18
N ARG A 98 -14.73 13.00 8.52
CA ARG A 98 -16.16 12.82 8.77
C ARG A 98 -16.66 13.69 9.92
N THR A 99 -15.90 13.74 11.02
CA THR A 99 -16.24 14.55 12.20
C THR A 99 -16.21 16.04 11.87
N LEU A 100 -15.20 16.50 11.12
CA LEU A 100 -15.13 17.87 10.63
C LEU A 100 -16.32 18.18 9.71
N HIS A 101 -16.58 17.33 8.72
CA HIS A 101 -17.69 17.53 7.78
C HIS A 101 -19.04 17.62 8.50
N ALA A 102 -19.35 16.70 9.43
CA ALA A 102 -20.59 16.72 10.20
C ALA A 102 -20.76 18.01 11.02
N LYS A 103 -19.66 18.51 11.60
CA LYS A 103 -19.68 19.70 12.45
C LYS A 103 -19.86 21.00 11.65
N TYR A 104 -19.18 21.13 10.51
CA TYR A 104 -19.23 22.32 9.67
C TYR A 104 -20.49 22.38 8.81
N ASN A 105 -20.99 21.22 8.35
CA ASN A 105 -22.27 21.15 7.65
C ASN A 105 -23.45 21.57 8.54
N LYS A 106 -23.39 21.28 9.85
CA LYS A 106 -24.41 21.74 10.82
C LYS A 106 -24.47 23.27 10.95
N ASN A 107 -23.37 23.96 10.67
CA ASN A 107 -23.24 25.41 10.84
C ASN A 107 -23.25 26.19 9.52
N ASN A 108 -23.36 25.54 8.36
CA ASN A 108 -23.14 26.16 7.02
C ASN A 108 -21.82 26.93 6.90
N GLU A 109 -20.79 26.54 7.67
CA GLU A 109 -19.49 27.20 7.68
C GLU A 109 -18.52 26.45 6.78
N THR A 110 -17.71 27.17 6.01
CA THR A 110 -16.60 26.56 5.25
C THR A 110 -15.51 26.09 6.20
N ILE A 111 -15.00 24.86 6.03
CA ILE A 111 -13.87 24.35 6.80
C ILE A 111 -12.64 25.22 6.53
N LYS A 112 -12.27 26.08 7.48
CA LYS A 112 -11.00 26.79 7.47
C LYS A 112 -10.02 26.07 8.39
N LEU A 113 -9.00 25.49 7.77
CA LEU A 113 -7.88 24.84 8.44
C LEU A 113 -6.75 25.86 8.59
N SER A 114 -6.17 25.93 9.79
CA SER A 114 -4.95 26.71 10.01
C SER A 114 -3.83 26.22 9.07
N PRO A 115 -2.89 27.10 8.67
CA PRO A 115 -1.78 26.73 7.77
C PRO A 115 -0.97 25.52 8.27
N GLN A 116 -0.78 25.43 9.59
CA GLN A 116 -0.08 24.30 10.21
C GLN A 116 -0.82 22.96 10.03
N ASN A 117 -2.15 22.97 10.09
CA ASN A 117 -2.94 21.75 9.91
C ASN A 117 -3.02 21.34 8.44
N LYS A 118 -3.03 22.32 7.51
CA LYS A 118 -2.90 22.04 6.07
C LYS A 118 -1.58 21.37 5.74
N ASP A 119 -0.47 21.88 6.27
CA ASP A 119 0.85 21.28 6.10
C ASP A 119 0.93 19.84 6.65
N ARG A 120 0.36 19.60 7.84
CA ARG A 120 0.28 18.24 8.41
C ARG A 120 -0.53 17.28 7.55
N ILE A 121 -1.68 17.71 7.03
CA ILE A 121 -2.50 16.89 6.14
C ILE A 121 -1.75 16.60 4.83
N SER A 122 -1.06 17.59 4.26
CA SER A 122 -0.24 17.41 3.06
C SER A 122 0.89 16.40 3.31
N LYS A 123 1.63 16.55 4.41
CA LYS A 123 2.69 15.62 4.81
C LYS A 123 2.16 14.20 5.00
N TYR A 124 0.98 14.06 5.61
CA TYR A 124 0.32 12.76 5.75
C TYR A 124 0.07 12.12 4.39
N PHE A 125 -0.52 12.85 3.44
CA PHE A 125 -0.78 12.30 2.11
C PHE A 125 0.50 11.94 1.35
N THR A 126 1.56 12.75 1.44
CA THR A 126 2.86 12.42 0.87
C THR A 126 3.41 11.12 1.45
N MET A 127 3.39 10.97 2.78
CA MET A 127 3.86 9.75 3.45
C MET A 127 3.02 8.54 3.08
N PHE A 128 1.70 8.69 2.99
CA PHE A 128 0.79 7.64 2.56
C PHE A 128 1.15 7.09 1.18
N ILE A 129 1.46 7.99 0.23
CA ILE A 129 1.87 7.60 -1.12
C ILE A 129 3.22 6.90 -1.10
N CYS A 130 4.21 7.46 -0.40
CA CYS A 130 5.53 6.85 -0.27
C CYS A 130 5.43 5.43 0.31
N THR A 131 4.62 5.23 1.36
CA THR A 131 4.38 3.91 1.96
C THR A 131 3.81 2.91 0.94
N ILE A 132 2.82 3.31 0.14
CA ILE A 132 2.23 2.41 -0.87
C ILE A 132 3.25 2.03 -1.94
N VAL A 133 4.04 2.99 -2.40
CA VAL A 133 5.12 2.74 -3.36
C VAL A 133 6.15 1.77 -2.79
N PHE A 134 6.57 1.95 -1.54
CA PHE A 134 7.51 1.04 -0.88
C PHE A 134 6.94 -0.37 -0.69
N VAL A 135 5.66 -0.48 -0.33
CA VAL A 135 4.97 -1.78 -0.25
C VAL A 135 4.95 -2.46 -1.61
N TRP A 136 4.72 -1.71 -2.69
CA TRP A 136 4.78 -2.24 -4.06
C TRP A 136 6.16 -2.78 -4.42
N PHE A 137 7.23 -2.04 -4.10
CA PHE A 137 8.60 -2.53 -4.29
C PHE A 137 8.86 -3.80 -3.49
N LEU A 138 8.49 -3.82 -2.21
CA LEU A 138 8.63 -5.00 -1.35
C LEU A 138 7.84 -6.20 -1.88
N ALA A 139 6.61 -5.99 -2.37
CA ALA A 139 5.79 -7.03 -2.98
C ALA A 139 6.38 -7.56 -4.28
N MET A 140 6.94 -6.68 -5.12
CA MET A 140 7.63 -7.10 -6.35
C MET A 140 8.81 -8.00 -6.03
N TYR A 141 9.65 -7.62 -5.07
CA TYR A 141 10.72 -8.51 -4.63
C TYR A 141 10.13 -9.84 -4.13
N TYR A 142 9.09 -9.82 -3.28
CA TYR A 142 8.46 -11.03 -2.70
C TYR A 142 7.96 -12.02 -3.77
N PHE A 143 7.28 -11.53 -4.79
CA PHE A 143 6.68 -12.38 -5.81
C PHE A 143 7.65 -12.77 -6.95
N VAL A 144 8.60 -11.91 -7.31
CA VAL A 144 9.50 -12.13 -8.45
C VAL A 144 10.74 -12.96 -8.09
N GLU A 145 11.17 -12.93 -6.83
CA GLU A 145 12.37 -13.67 -6.42
C GLU A 145 12.11 -15.18 -6.35
N ASP A 146 13.05 -15.95 -6.92
CA ASP A 146 12.97 -17.39 -7.12
C ASP A 146 12.78 -18.13 -5.78
N GLU A 147 11.92 -19.15 -5.78
CA GLU A 147 11.50 -19.88 -4.57
C GLU A 147 12.65 -20.60 -3.86
N ASN A 148 13.77 -20.80 -4.57
CA ASN A 148 14.96 -21.48 -4.07
C ASN A 148 15.97 -20.56 -3.37
N VAL A 149 15.72 -19.25 -3.33
CA VAL A 149 16.62 -18.28 -2.70
C VAL A 149 15.90 -17.67 -1.50
N ASP A 150 16.35 -18.00 -0.29
CA ASP A 150 15.94 -17.26 0.90
C ASP A 150 16.16 -15.76 0.64
N TYR A 151 15.10 -15.00 0.79
CA TYR A 151 15.04 -13.57 0.57
C TYR A 151 15.99 -12.81 1.49
N PHE A 152 16.22 -13.33 2.70
CA PHE A 152 17.30 -12.93 3.58
C PHE A 152 18.35 -14.04 3.68
N SER A 153 18.87 -14.48 2.54
CA SER A 153 20.04 -15.36 2.54
C SER A 153 21.28 -14.60 2.97
N PHE A 154 21.86 -15.02 4.09
CA PHE A 154 23.18 -14.57 4.56
C PHE A 154 24.32 -15.33 3.87
N ALA A 155 24.00 -16.36 3.07
CA ALA A 155 24.97 -17.22 2.41
C ALA A 155 25.28 -16.71 1.00
N PHE A 156 26.40 -15.99 0.87
CA PHE A 156 26.90 -15.48 -0.42
C PHE A 156 27.65 -16.54 -1.25
N VAL A 157 27.97 -17.69 -0.65
CA VAL A 157 28.81 -18.73 -1.27
C VAL A 157 27.95 -19.65 -2.13
N GLY A 158 28.31 -19.81 -3.40
CA GLY A 158 27.65 -20.74 -4.34
C GLY A 158 26.50 -20.15 -5.17
N GLN A 159 26.25 -18.84 -5.08
CA GLN A 159 25.23 -18.19 -5.92
C GLN A 159 25.79 -17.71 -7.26
N ASN A 160 24.99 -17.83 -8.32
CA ASN A 160 25.34 -17.39 -9.69
C ASN A 160 25.38 -15.86 -9.87
N ALA A 161 25.13 -15.08 -8.81
CA ALA A 161 25.15 -13.62 -8.83
C ALA A 161 26.43 -13.07 -8.18
N SER A 162 26.90 -11.91 -8.64
CA SER A 162 28.09 -11.29 -8.06
C SER A 162 27.85 -10.94 -6.56
N PRO A 163 28.84 -11.15 -5.68
CA PRO A 163 28.69 -10.83 -4.25
C PRO A 163 28.25 -9.39 -3.99
N ALA A 164 28.74 -8.44 -4.79
CA ALA A 164 28.34 -7.03 -4.71
C ALA A 164 26.83 -6.85 -4.97
N MET A 165 26.27 -7.51 -5.99
CA MET A 165 24.84 -7.43 -6.31
C MET A 165 23.98 -8.02 -5.19
N LEU A 166 24.42 -9.11 -4.57
CA LEU A 166 23.73 -9.73 -3.44
C LEU A 166 23.71 -8.83 -2.21
N ILE A 167 24.86 -8.22 -1.86
CA ILE A 167 24.96 -7.26 -0.77
C ILE A 167 24.06 -6.06 -1.02
N THR A 168 24.07 -5.50 -2.24
CA THR A 168 23.21 -4.36 -2.59
C THR A 168 21.72 -4.73 -2.46
N LYS A 169 21.30 -5.89 -2.96
CA LYS A 169 19.92 -6.36 -2.81
C LYS A 169 19.52 -6.50 -1.34
N PHE A 170 20.39 -7.12 -0.52
CA PHE A 170 20.15 -7.30 0.91
C PHE A 170 19.99 -5.96 1.64
N VAL A 171 20.91 -5.01 1.43
CA VAL A 171 20.85 -3.67 2.02
C VAL A 171 19.59 -2.93 1.58
N MET A 172 19.22 -3.05 0.30
CA MET A 172 18.00 -2.43 -0.23
C MET A 172 16.75 -3.01 0.40
N LYS A 173 16.66 -4.34 0.58
CA LYS A 173 15.54 -5.01 1.27
C LYS A 173 15.38 -4.52 2.71
N ILE A 174 16.47 -4.52 3.48
CA ILE A 174 16.43 -4.04 4.88
C ILE A 174 16.00 -2.58 4.93
N SER A 175 16.57 -1.75 4.06
CA SER A 175 16.27 -0.32 4.00
C SER A 175 14.81 -0.06 3.64
N LEU A 176 14.23 -0.80 2.69
CA LEU A 176 12.81 -0.72 2.33
C LEU A 176 11.91 -1.16 3.49
N CYS A 177 12.23 -2.25 4.20
CA CYS A 177 11.48 -2.71 5.36
C CYS A 177 11.49 -1.67 6.50
N ILE A 178 12.67 -1.17 6.88
CA ILE A 178 12.81 -0.18 7.96
C ILE A 178 12.10 1.12 7.59
N THR A 179 12.29 1.60 6.36
CA THR A 179 11.66 2.85 5.89
C THR A 179 10.15 2.71 5.83
N GLY A 180 9.64 1.58 5.31
CA GLY A 180 8.20 1.31 5.23
C GLY A 180 7.54 1.24 6.60
N LEU A 181 8.13 0.50 7.54
CA LEU A 181 7.62 0.43 8.92
C LEU A 181 7.68 1.79 9.62
N GLY A 182 8.80 2.50 9.49
CA GLY A 182 9.00 3.83 10.09
C GLY A 182 7.98 4.85 9.58
N LEU A 183 7.76 4.90 8.26
CA LEU A 183 6.77 5.80 7.65
C LEU A 183 5.34 5.44 8.09
N SER A 184 4.95 4.17 8.03
CA SER A 184 3.64 3.73 8.49
C SER A 184 3.39 4.04 9.96
N GLY A 185 4.37 3.80 10.83
CA GLY A 185 4.27 4.15 12.26
C GLY A 185 4.12 5.66 12.48
N TYR A 186 4.91 6.47 11.75
CA TYR A 186 4.81 7.92 11.83
C TYR A 186 3.48 8.45 11.28
N MET A 187 2.92 7.85 10.24
CA MET A 187 1.59 8.17 9.72
C MET A 187 0.50 7.94 10.76
N VAL A 188 0.56 6.83 11.52
CA VAL A 188 -0.37 6.58 12.64
C VAL A 188 -0.24 7.68 13.70
N TYR A 189 0.99 8.05 14.08
CA TYR A 189 1.23 9.16 15.02
C TYR A 189 0.62 10.48 14.52
N LEU A 190 0.84 10.83 13.25
CA LEU A 190 0.34 12.06 12.65
C LEU A 190 -1.19 12.05 12.55
N ALA A 191 -1.78 10.93 12.15
CA ALA A 191 -3.22 10.74 12.08
C ALA A 191 -3.88 10.85 13.46
N ASN A 192 -3.29 10.28 14.50
CA ASN A 192 -3.75 10.42 15.87
C ASN A 192 -3.64 11.87 16.39
N LYS A 193 -2.63 12.62 15.95
CA LYS A 193 -2.51 14.04 16.30
C LYS A 193 -3.57 14.89 15.59
N LEU A 194 -3.88 14.55 14.33
CA LEU A 194 -4.94 15.20 13.55
C LEU A 194 -6.34 14.87 14.07
N SER A 195 -6.58 13.64 14.52
CA SER A 195 -7.88 13.24 15.09
C SER A 195 -8.24 13.98 16.38
N LYS A 196 -7.23 14.50 17.09
CA LYS A 196 -7.39 15.30 18.31
C LYS A 196 -7.60 16.79 18.06
N LEU A 197 -7.80 17.23 16.81
CA LEU A 197 -8.03 18.64 16.50
C LEU A 197 -9.25 19.20 17.25
N ARG A 198 -9.00 20.07 18.23
CA ARG A 198 -10.04 20.80 18.99
C ARG A 198 -10.55 22.02 18.23
N ARG A 199 -11.77 22.43 18.57
CA ARG A 199 -12.54 23.55 17.96
C ARG A 199 -11.77 24.88 17.91
N SER A 200 -10.81 25.13 18.81
CA SER A 200 -10.02 26.37 18.85
C SER A 200 -8.85 26.44 17.86
N GLN A 201 -8.49 25.32 17.23
CA GLN A 201 -7.37 25.26 16.27
C GLN A 201 -7.82 25.25 14.79
N LEU A 202 -9.13 25.39 14.58
CA LEU A 202 -9.77 25.59 13.29
C LEU A 202 -10.21 27.06 13.26
N GLN A 203 -9.38 27.91 12.66
CA GLN A 203 -9.67 29.33 12.43
C GLN A 203 -10.17 29.51 11.00
#